data_AF-A0A258SAB3-F1
#
_entry.id   AF-A0A258SAB3-F1
#
_cell.length_a   1.000
_cell.length_b   1.000
_cell.length_c   1.000
_cell.angle_alpha   90.00
_cell.angle_beta   90.00
_cell.angle_gamma   90.00
#
_symmetry.space_group_name_H-M   'P 1'
#
loop_
_entity.id
_entity.type
_entity.pdbx_description
1 polymer ?
#
loop_
_entity_poly.entity_id
_entity_poly.type
_entity_poly.pdbx_seq_one_letter_code
_entity_poly.pdbx_strand_id
1 'polypeptide(L)'
;MISILFALLQSTALTAPPPPPAPPWTAVTRTDATTGATSTSALAYSADRNARLVVRCDRVGEPVVSIQMRTRAGLAASGDHLVSVSVDGAAPIDLPWEFPGSATMNRGTVAVTKLTEAMSKAMSITVSTKDGEQTVSATFVGPGTGTGIKDVLAACGYELGVVPQPVKPTAK
;
A
#
# COMPACT_ATOMS: atom_id res chain seq x y z
N MET A 1 -64.83 18.65 -11.36
CA MET A 1 -64.29 17.78 -10.30
C MET A 1 -63.45 16.72 -11.00
N ILE A 2 -62.16 16.99 -11.21
CA ILE A 2 -61.04 16.49 -10.39
C ILE A 2 -61.07 14.97 -10.26
N SER A 3 -60.16 14.30 -10.95
CA SER A 3 -59.33 13.24 -10.36
C SER A 3 -58.14 12.97 -11.28
N ILE A 4 -57.06 13.70 -11.00
CA ILE A 4 -55.71 13.42 -11.47
C ILE A 4 -55.21 12.27 -10.61
N LEU A 5 -55.21 11.04 -11.13
CA LEU A 5 -54.52 9.92 -10.49
C LEU A 5 -53.08 9.86 -11.03
N PHE A 6 -52.21 10.65 -10.41
CA PHE A 6 -50.76 10.56 -10.60
C PHE A 6 -50.27 9.30 -9.89
N ALA A 7 -50.05 8.22 -10.65
CA ALA A 7 -49.42 7.02 -10.16
C ALA A 7 -47.94 7.31 -9.88
N LEU A 8 -47.60 7.47 -8.60
CA LEU A 8 -46.24 7.54 -8.09
C LEU A 8 -45.56 6.17 -8.30
N LEU A 9 -44.82 6.00 -9.40
CA LEU A 9 -43.82 4.95 -9.53
C LEU A 9 -42.69 5.24 -8.53
N GLN A 10 -42.77 4.62 -7.37
CA GLN A 10 -41.66 4.56 -6.42
C GLN A 10 -40.62 3.58 -6.97
N SER A 11 -39.64 4.10 -7.71
CA SER A 11 -38.43 3.36 -8.07
C SER A 11 -37.64 3.07 -6.79
N THR A 12 -37.85 1.89 -6.20
CA THR A 12 -36.98 1.35 -5.17
C THR A 12 -35.65 0.98 -5.82
N ALA A 13 -34.69 1.92 -5.80
CA ALA A 13 -33.32 1.61 -6.11
C ALA A 13 -32.82 0.60 -5.07
N LEU A 14 -32.79 -0.68 -5.45
CA LEU A 14 -32.13 -1.73 -4.70
C LEU A 14 -30.64 -1.35 -4.62
N THR A 15 -30.22 -0.81 -3.49
CA THR A 15 -28.80 -0.64 -3.18
C THR A 15 -28.19 -2.04 -3.13
N ALA A 16 -27.38 -2.36 -4.14
CA ALA A 16 -26.63 -3.60 -4.16
C ALA A 16 -25.79 -3.69 -2.87
N PRO A 17 -25.74 -4.86 -2.21
CA PRO A 17 -24.90 -5.04 -1.03
C PRO A 17 -23.45 -4.69 -1.38
N PRO A 18 -22.72 -4.00 -0.48
CA PRO A 18 -21.34 -3.61 -0.75
C PRO A 18 -20.51 -4.87 -1.05
N PRO A 19 -19.62 -4.81 -2.07
CA PRO A 19 -18.78 -5.95 -2.41
C PRO A 19 -17.97 -6.39 -1.19
N PRO A 20 -17.72 -7.70 -1.01
CA PRO A 20 -16.93 -8.20 0.10
C PRO A 20 -15.54 -7.55 0.12
N PRO A 21 -14.95 -7.32 1.30
CA PRO A 21 -13.60 -6.76 1.41
C PRO A 21 -12.61 -7.63 0.62
N ALA A 22 -11.78 -6.99 -0.20
CA ALA A 22 -10.74 -7.71 -0.93
C ALA A 22 -9.84 -8.48 0.06
N PRO A 23 -9.42 -9.71 -0.30
CA PRO A 23 -8.41 -10.44 0.48
C PRO A 23 -7.17 -9.56 0.71
N PRO A 24 -6.46 -9.75 1.84
CA PRO A 24 -5.19 -9.07 2.07
C PRO A 24 -4.26 -9.33 0.89
N TRP A 25 -3.47 -8.32 0.54
CA TRP A 25 -2.57 -8.35 -0.60
C TRP A 25 -3.25 -8.54 -1.96
N THR A 26 -4.52 -8.21 -2.12
CA THR A 26 -5.10 -8.06 -3.47
C THR A 26 -4.68 -6.71 -4.04
N ALA A 27 -4.05 -6.71 -5.22
CA ALA A 27 -3.69 -5.46 -5.90
C ALA A 27 -4.94 -4.75 -6.42
N VAL A 28 -5.06 -3.47 -6.11
CA VAL A 28 -6.17 -2.61 -6.53
C VAL A 28 -5.60 -1.37 -7.20
N THR A 29 -6.01 -1.15 -8.45
CA THR A 29 -5.68 0.06 -9.22
C THR A 29 -6.78 1.10 -9.05
N ARG A 30 -6.36 2.35 -8.83
CA ARG A 30 -7.22 3.52 -8.86
C ARG A 30 -6.64 4.52 -9.86
N THR A 31 -7.53 5.13 -10.64
CA THR A 31 -7.18 6.22 -11.54
C THR A 31 -7.87 7.47 -11.06
N ASP A 32 -7.12 8.53 -10.84
CA ASP A 32 -7.67 9.84 -10.56
C ASP A 32 -8.30 10.41 -11.84
N ALA A 33 -9.61 10.67 -11.80
CA ALA A 33 -10.37 11.08 -12.98
C ALA A 33 -9.99 12.48 -13.50
N THR A 34 -9.37 13.32 -12.65
CA THR A 34 -9.04 14.71 -12.98
C THR A 34 -7.64 14.82 -13.57
N THR A 35 -6.67 14.12 -12.98
CA THR A 35 -5.25 14.18 -13.34
C THR A 35 -4.82 13.02 -14.24
N GLY A 36 -5.62 11.96 -14.34
CA GLY A 36 -5.24 10.72 -15.02
C GLY A 36 -4.19 9.89 -14.26
N ALA A 37 -3.79 10.33 -13.05
CA ALA A 37 -2.78 9.64 -12.25
C ALA A 37 -3.26 8.25 -11.85
N THR A 38 -2.43 7.23 -12.10
CA THR A 38 -2.77 5.85 -11.73
C THR A 38 -1.97 5.41 -10.51
N SER A 39 -2.64 4.80 -9.55
CA SER A 39 -2.02 4.20 -8.37
C SER A 39 -2.49 2.78 -8.19
N THR A 40 -1.55 1.84 -8.06
CA THR A 40 -1.86 0.43 -7.76
C THR A 40 -1.32 0.08 -6.40
N SER A 41 -2.15 -0.50 -5.53
CA SER A 41 -1.75 -0.82 -4.16
C SER A 41 -2.25 -2.19 -3.71
N ALA A 42 -1.43 -2.88 -2.92
CA ALA A 42 -1.79 -4.08 -2.19
C ALA A 42 -1.50 -3.84 -0.70
N LEU A 43 -2.38 -4.31 0.18
CA LEU A 43 -2.26 -4.01 1.61
C LEU A 43 -2.73 -5.15 2.51
N ALA A 44 -2.26 -5.12 3.74
CA ALA A 44 -2.79 -5.91 4.85
C ALA A 44 -3.01 -5.02 6.07
N TYR A 45 -4.02 -5.35 6.86
CA TYR A 45 -4.25 -4.76 8.18
C TYR A 45 -3.53 -5.57 9.25
N SER A 46 -3.11 -4.90 10.32
CA SER A 46 -2.70 -5.59 11.55
C SER A 46 -3.88 -6.33 12.17
N ALA A 47 -3.61 -7.32 13.02
CA ALA A 47 -4.66 -8.12 13.66
C ALA A 47 -5.68 -7.26 14.44
N ASP A 48 -5.21 -6.20 15.10
CA ASP A 48 -6.02 -5.23 15.83
C ASP A 48 -6.63 -4.12 14.94
N ARG A 49 -6.32 -4.12 13.64
CA ARG A 49 -6.70 -3.11 12.64
C ARG A 49 -6.30 -1.67 12.99
N ASN A 50 -5.35 -1.49 13.91
CA ASN A 50 -4.80 -0.17 14.24
C ASN A 50 -3.69 0.27 13.29
N ALA A 51 -3.17 -0.64 12.46
CA ALA A 51 -2.22 -0.32 11.42
C ALA A 51 -2.57 -1.01 10.10
N ARG A 52 -2.02 -0.47 9.02
CA ARG A 52 -1.97 -1.12 7.71
C ARG A 52 -0.58 -1.01 7.12
N LEU A 53 -0.14 -2.08 6.49
CA LEU A 53 1.05 -2.12 5.66
C LEU A 53 0.61 -2.10 4.20
N VAL A 54 1.16 -1.16 3.43
CA VAL A 54 0.77 -0.92 2.04
C VAL A 54 2.01 -0.95 1.17
N VAL A 55 1.96 -1.72 0.09
CA VAL A 55 2.88 -1.57 -1.04
C VAL A 55 2.12 -0.87 -2.15
N ARG A 56 2.66 0.20 -2.68
CA ARG A 56 1.97 1.09 -3.62
C ARG A 56 2.90 1.51 -4.75
N CYS A 57 2.41 1.41 -5.96
CA CYS A 57 2.98 2.00 -7.16
C CYS A 57 2.19 3.25 -7.51
N ASP A 58 2.86 4.38 -7.68
CA ASP A 58 2.29 5.63 -8.16
C ASP A 58 2.88 6.03 -9.51
N ARG A 59 2.01 6.32 -10.47
CA ARG A 59 2.36 6.83 -11.81
C ARG A 59 1.68 8.19 -12.01
N VAL A 60 2.36 9.22 -11.53
CA VAL A 60 2.02 10.64 -11.75
C VAL A 60 3.10 11.32 -12.63
N GLY A 61 4.06 10.53 -13.11
CA GLY A 61 5.30 10.92 -13.77
C GLY A 61 6.21 9.69 -13.86
N GLU A 62 7.46 9.79 -13.38
CA GLU A 62 8.29 8.61 -13.15
C GLU A 62 7.59 7.65 -12.17
N PRO A 63 7.50 6.34 -12.48
CA PRO A 63 6.90 5.37 -11.59
C PRO A 63 7.66 5.31 -10.26
N VAL A 64 6.96 5.40 -9.13
CA VAL A 64 7.56 5.27 -7.80
C VAL A 64 6.85 4.15 -7.05
N VAL A 65 7.63 3.20 -6.54
CA VAL A 65 7.14 2.18 -5.60
C VAL A 65 7.47 2.62 -4.18
N SER A 66 6.47 2.57 -3.31
CA SER A 66 6.60 2.87 -1.89
C SER A 66 6.05 1.75 -1.02
N ILE A 67 6.64 1.59 0.16
CA ILE A 67 6.20 0.70 1.22
C ILE A 67 5.85 1.60 2.41
N GLN A 68 4.65 1.46 2.95
CA GLN A 68 4.11 2.39 3.94
C GLN A 68 3.50 1.63 5.11
N MET A 69 3.93 1.95 6.34
CA MET A 69 3.20 1.61 7.53
C MET A 69 2.39 2.83 7.97
N ARG A 70 1.07 2.65 8.05
CA ARG A 70 0.14 3.70 8.49
C ARG A 70 -0.61 3.22 9.71
N THR A 71 -0.48 3.93 10.81
CA THR A 71 -1.29 3.72 12.01
C THR A 71 -2.59 4.52 11.93
N ARG A 72 -3.60 4.12 12.68
CA ARG A 72 -4.88 4.82 12.78
C ARG A 72 -4.74 6.16 13.49
N ALA A 73 -3.88 6.22 14.50
CA ALA A 73 -3.54 7.44 15.22
C ALA A 73 -2.71 8.42 14.38
N GLY A 74 -2.11 7.95 13.28
CA GLY A 74 -1.03 8.66 12.60
C GLY A 74 0.31 8.45 13.31
N LEU A 75 1.39 8.82 12.64
CA LEU A 75 2.73 8.94 13.22
C LEU A 75 3.09 10.42 13.22
N ALA A 76 3.92 10.89 14.15
CA ALA A 76 4.38 12.27 14.10
C ALA A 76 5.17 12.53 12.81
N ALA A 77 4.98 13.71 12.22
CA ALA A 77 5.77 14.12 11.09
C ALA A 77 7.17 14.54 11.55
N SER A 78 8.20 13.96 10.95
CA SER A 78 9.60 14.19 11.35
C SER A 78 10.57 13.82 10.23
N GLY A 79 11.87 13.97 10.50
CA GLY A 79 12.91 13.42 9.63
C GLY A 79 12.92 11.89 9.60
N ASP A 80 13.91 11.34 8.91
CA ASP A 80 14.04 9.90 8.72
C ASP A 80 14.25 9.16 10.04
N HIS A 81 13.56 8.04 10.21
CA HIS A 81 13.76 7.12 11.34
C HIS A 81 14.08 5.72 10.85
N LEU A 82 14.79 4.97 11.70
CA LEU A 82 15.02 3.56 11.46
C LEU A 82 13.70 2.80 11.62
N VAL A 83 13.38 2.00 10.62
CA VAL A 83 12.26 1.06 10.64
C VAL A 83 12.84 -0.34 10.48
N SER A 84 12.50 -1.19 11.44
CA SER A 84 12.86 -2.61 11.45
C SER A 84 11.73 -3.41 10.84
N VAL A 85 12.03 -4.20 9.81
CA VAL A 85 11.07 -5.14 9.22
C VAL A 85 11.56 -6.57 9.40
N SER A 86 10.81 -7.37 10.15
CA SER A 86 11.04 -8.80 10.32
C SER A 86 10.02 -9.58 9.49
N VAL A 87 10.52 -10.52 8.68
CA VAL A 87 9.70 -11.43 7.86
C VAL A 87 9.79 -12.81 8.46
N ASP A 88 8.63 -13.44 8.73
CA ASP A 88 8.52 -14.80 9.26
C ASP A 88 9.36 -15.05 10.55
N GLY A 89 9.57 -13.99 11.35
CA GLY A 89 10.37 -14.04 12.57
C GLY A 89 11.89 -14.06 12.34
N ALA A 90 12.35 -13.87 11.10
CA ALA A 90 13.78 -13.73 10.79
C ALA A 90 14.37 -12.43 11.36
N ALA A 91 15.71 -12.35 11.33
CA ALA A 91 16.44 -11.15 11.74
C ALA A 91 15.89 -9.90 11.03
N PRO A 92 15.65 -8.78 11.76
CA PRO A 92 15.07 -7.59 11.15
C PRO A 92 15.98 -6.97 10.09
N ILE A 93 15.36 -6.48 9.03
CA ILE A 93 15.97 -5.59 8.04
C ILE A 93 15.71 -4.17 8.50
N ASP A 94 16.78 -3.49 8.93
CA ASP A 94 16.72 -2.10 9.40
C ASP A 94 17.03 -1.14 8.26
N LEU A 95 16.09 -0.24 7.96
CA LEU A 95 16.24 0.76 6.89
C LEU A 95 15.73 2.13 7.36
N PRO A 96 16.34 3.23 6.93
CA PRO A 96 15.82 4.58 7.18
C PRO A 96 14.58 4.83 6.30
N TRP A 97 13.46 5.19 6.91
CA TRP A 97 12.22 5.54 6.22
C TRP A 97 11.87 7.00 6.52
N GLU A 98 11.17 7.66 5.59
CA GLU A 98 10.65 9.01 5.78
C GLU A 98 9.39 9.00 6.65
N PHE A 99 9.16 10.07 7.42
CA PHE A 99 7.99 10.21 8.30
C PHE A 99 7.17 11.47 7.97
N PRO A 100 6.50 11.57 6.82
CA PRO A 100 5.58 12.69 6.51
C PRO A 100 4.22 12.60 7.25
N GLY A 101 4.14 11.88 8.38
CA GLY A 101 2.89 11.48 9.05
C GLY A 101 2.55 9.99 8.94
N SER A 102 3.37 9.24 8.20
CA SER A 102 3.41 7.78 8.15
C SER A 102 4.83 7.32 7.87
N ALA A 103 5.22 6.14 8.34
CA ALA A 103 6.52 5.58 7.99
C ALA A 103 6.46 5.14 6.52
N THR A 104 7.30 5.75 5.68
CA THR A 104 7.29 5.59 4.22
C THR A 104 8.69 5.31 3.68
N MET A 105 8.86 4.16 3.04
CA MET A 105 10.03 3.82 2.26
C MET A 105 9.73 4.04 0.79
N ASN A 106 10.32 5.07 0.21
CA ASN A 106 10.25 5.43 -1.21
C ASN A 106 11.62 5.83 -1.80
N ARG A 107 12.67 5.92 -0.96
CA ARG A 107 14.02 6.29 -1.35
C ARG A 107 14.88 5.04 -1.51
N GLY A 108 15.74 5.05 -2.53
CA GLY A 108 16.68 3.97 -2.80
C GLY A 108 16.01 2.73 -3.39
N THR A 109 16.01 2.65 -4.72
CA THR A 109 15.43 1.53 -5.47
C THR A 109 15.93 0.16 -4.99
N VAL A 110 17.21 0.06 -4.61
CA VAL A 110 17.80 -1.16 -4.03
C VAL A 110 17.12 -1.58 -2.72
N ALA A 111 16.83 -0.64 -1.82
CA ALA A 111 16.22 -0.95 -0.53
C ALA A 111 14.76 -1.39 -0.71
N VAL A 112 14.02 -0.69 -1.58
CA VAL A 112 12.64 -1.06 -1.96
C VAL A 112 12.62 -2.44 -2.61
N THR A 113 13.53 -2.75 -3.53
CA THR A 113 13.62 -4.06 -4.17
C THR A 113 13.87 -5.17 -3.15
N LYS A 114 14.87 -5.02 -2.27
CA LYS A 114 15.17 -6.02 -1.22
C LYS A 114 13.98 -6.26 -0.30
N LEU A 115 13.31 -5.19 0.11
CA LEU A 115 12.22 -5.30 1.07
C LEU A 115 10.96 -5.90 0.43
N THR A 116 10.61 -5.49 -0.79
CA THR A 116 9.48 -6.11 -1.53
C THR A 116 9.74 -7.58 -1.87
N GLU A 117 10.98 -7.95 -2.19
CA GLU A 117 11.39 -9.34 -2.39
C GLU A 117 11.18 -10.16 -1.12
N ALA A 118 11.71 -9.71 0.02
CA ALA A 118 11.55 -10.38 1.31
C ALA A 118 10.06 -10.53 1.70
N MET A 119 9.26 -9.47 1.49
CA MET A 119 7.83 -9.48 1.82
C MET A 119 6.99 -10.36 0.88
N SER A 120 7.41 -10.56 -0.37
CA SER A 120 6.57 -11.15 -1.44
C SER A 120 6.04 -12.55 -1.16
N LYS A 121 6.75 -13.34 -0.34
CA LYS A 121 6.39 -14.71 0.02
C LYS A 121 6.20 -14.90 1.53
N ALA A 122 6.23 -13.80 2.28
CA ALA A 122 6.10 -13.81 3.73
C ALA A 122 4.75 -14.38 4.15
N MET A 123 4.73 -15.16 5.22
CA MET A 123 3.50 -15.54 5.92
C MET A 123 3.15 -14.53 7.01
N SER A 124 4.16 -13.90 7.62
CA SER A 124 4.04 -12.86 8.62
C SER A 124 5.07 -11.76 8.40
N ILE A 125 4.65 -10.50 8.61
CA ILE A 125 5.52 -9.33 8.51
C ILE A 125 5.32 -8.50 9.77
N THR A 126 6.37 -8.29 10.55
CA THR A 126 6.37 -7.36 11.68
C THR A 126 7.15 -6.12 11.30
N VAL A 127 6.53 -4.96 11.44
CA VAL A 127 7.17 -3.66 11.25
C VAL A 127 7.22 -2.95 12.59
N SER A 128 8.39 -2.45 12.97
CA SER A 128 8.56 -1.66 14.19
C SER A 128 9.41 -0.42 13.96
N THR A 129 9.06 0.64 14.66
CA THR A 129 9.79 1.91 14.64
C THR A 129 9.54 2.68 15.94
N LYS A 130 10.10 3.87 16.04
CA LYS A 130 9.85 4.81 17.12
C LYS A 130 9.05 6.01 16.63
N ASP A 131 8.11 6.45 17.46
CA ASP A 131 7.42 7.73 17.33
C ASP A 131 7.75 8.56 18.57
N GLY A 132 8.76 9.43 18.47
CA GLY A 132 9.43 10.01 19.63
C GLY A 132 10.08 8.93 20.50
N GLU A 133 9.70 8.86 21.78
CA GLU A 133 10.18 7.82 22.71
C GLU A 133 9.34 6.54 22.66
N GLN A 134 8.16 6.58 22.04
CA GLN A 134 7.25 5.45 22.00
C GLN A 134 7.67 4.45 20.92
N THR A 135 7.65 3.16 21.27
CA THR A 135 7.83 2.10 20.28
C THR A 135 6.48 1.77 19.65
N VAL A 136 6.42 1.85 18.32
CA VAL A 136 5.26 1.45 17.52
C VAL A 136 5.63 0.18 16.79
N SER A 137 4.89 -0.90 17.03
CA SER A 137 5.08 -2.19 16.36
C SER A 137 3.75 -2.78 15.94
N ALA A 138 3.71 -3.35 14.74
CA ALA A 138 2.53 -4.01 14.20
C ALA A 138 2.93 -5.25 13.40
N THR A 139 2.13 -6.32 13.55
CA THR A 139 2.28 -7.56 12.80
C THR A 139 1.13 -7.70 11.80
N PHE A 140 1.48 -8.05 10.58
CA PHE A 140 0.60 -8.18 9.43
C PHE A 140 0.69 -9.61 8.90
N VAL A 141 -0.45 -10.14 8.44
CA VAL A 141 -0.44 -11.35 7.61
C VAL A 141 0.29 -11.01 6.32
N GLY A 142 1.26 -11.82 5.93
CA GLY A 142 2.01 -11.63 4.69
C GLY A 142 1.23 -12.11 3.45
N PRO A 143 1.75 -11.89 2.24
CA PRO A 143 1.09 -12.30 0.99
C PRO A 143 0.97 -13.82 0.83
N GLY A 144 1.83 -14.60 1.50
CA GLY A 144 1.92 -16.05 1.31
C GLY A 144 2.21 -16.42 -0.14
N THR A 145 1.28 -17.12 -0.78
CA THR A 145 1.37 -17.47 -2.21
C THR A 145 0.71 -16.44 -3.14
N GLY A 146 0.18 -15.34 -2.60
CA GLY A 146 -0.50 -14.29 -3.36
C GLY A 146 0.45 -13.46 -4.23
N THR A 147 -0.05 -12.96 -5.35
CA THR A 147 0.75 -12.16 -6.31
C THR A 147 0.71 -10.66 -6.04
N GLY A 148 0.00 -10.19 -5.02
CA GLY A 148 -0.27 -8.76 -4.78
C GLY A 148 0.92 -7.81 -4.90
N ILE A 149 2.02 -8.12 -4.22
CA ILE A 149 3.24 -7.30 -4.29
C ILE A 149 3.82 -7.31 -5.70
N LYS A 150 3.86 -8.48 -6.34
CA LYS A 150 4.33 -8.62 -7.74
C LYS A 150 3.45 -7.80 -8.69
N ASP A 151 2.14 -7.83 -8.52
CA ASP A 151 1.19 -7.10 -9.36
C ASP A 151 1.34 -5.58 -9.19
N VAL A 152 1.60 -5.11 -7.96
CA VAL A 152 1.93 -3.70 -7.70
C VAL A 152 3.24 -3.29 -8.37
N LEU A 153 4.29 -4.12 -8.29
CA LEU A 153 5.57 -3.84 -8.97
C LEU A 153 5.39 -3.80 -10.49
N ALA A 154 4.67 -4.77 -11.05
CA ALA A 154 4.37 -4.83 -12.48
C ALA A 154 3.58 -3.60 -12.96
N ALA A 155 2.68 -3.07 -12.12
CA ALA A 155 1.98 -1.82 -12.40
C ALA A 155 2.91 -0.61 -12.48
N CYS A 156 4.15 -0.68 -11.97
CA CYS A 156 5.21 0.32 -12.16
C CYS A 156 6.20 -0.06 -13.27
N GLY A 157 6.07 -1.25 -13.87
CA GLY A 157 7.02 -1.79 -14.85
C GLY A 157 8.26 -2.40 -14.20
N TYR A 158 8.18 -2.74 -12.91
CA TYR A 158 9.28 -3.33 -12.15
C TYR A 158 9.11 -4.84 -12.04
N GLU A 159 10.24 -5.54 -12.01
CA GLU A 159 10.29 -6.97 -11.76
C GLU A 159 10.72 -7.24 -10.31
N LEU A 160 10.10 -8.24 -9.68
CA LEU A 160 10.41 -8.62 -8.31
C LEU A 160 11.88 -9.08 -8.20
N GLY A 161 12.62 -8.53 -7.23
CA GLY A 161 14.04 -8.86 -7.02
C GLY A 161 15.01 -8.18 -8.01
N VAL A 162 14.49 -7.45 -9.01
CA VAL A 162 15.32 -6.70 -9.97
C VAL A 162 15.31 -5.23 -9.57
N VAL A 163 16.50 -4.65 -9.40
CA VAL A 163 16.63 -3.21 -9.15
C VAL A 163 16.31 -2.46 -10.44
N PRO A 164 15.26 -1.61 -10.47
CA PRO A 164 14.94 -0.83 -11.65
C PRO A 164 16.12 0.05 -12.04
N GLN A 165 16.48 0.01 -13.33
CA GLN A 165 17.49 0.91 -13.88
C GLN A 165 16.84 2.28 -14.13
N PRO A 166 17.55 3.40 -13.86
CA PRO A 166 17.08 4.71 -14.25
C PRO A 166 16.75 4.70 -15.74
N VAL A 167 15.54 5.15 -16.08
CA VAL A 167 15.15 5.25 -17.49
C VAL A 167 16.04 6.32 -18.10
N LYS A 168 16.98 5.92 -18.96
CA LYS A 168 17.83 6.87 -19.68
C LYS A 168 16.89 7.81 -20.44
N PRO A 169 16.98 9.14 -20.29
CA PRO A 169 16.10 10.04 -21.03
C PRO A 169 16.21 9.71 -22.50
N THR A 170 15.09 9.38 -23.15
CA THR A 170 15.05 9.19 -24.59
C THR A 170 15.44 10.52 -25.20
N ALA A 171 16.64 10.60 -25.78
CA ALA A 171 17.07 11.77 -26.53
C ALA A 171 16.02 11.99 -27.63
N LYS A 172 15.36 13.15 -27.58
CA LYS A 172 14.39 13.57 -28.58
C LYS A 172 15.09 14.14 -29.79
#